data_AF-D8JAZ9-F1
#
_entry.id   AF-D8JAZ9-F1
#
_cell.length_a   1.000
_cell.length_b   1.000
_cell.length_c   1.000
_cell.angle_alpha   90.00
_cell.angle_beta   90.00
_cell.angle_gamma   90.00
#
_symmetry.space_group_name_H-M   'P 1'
#
loop_
_entity.id
_entity.type
_entity.pdbx_description
1 polymer ?
#
loop_
_entity_poly.entity_id
_entity_poly.type
_entity_poly.pdbx_seq_one_letter_code
_entity_poly.pdbx_strand_id
1 'polypeptide(L)'
;MITIVGARTVDEESVEFLRETVGTSFEQYTRNLGNDRMSSESEEKKEYQFAKGDLRNFDPGEAVICRQGKGKGWVQGRIQMLNQ
;
A
#
# COMPACT_ATOMS: atom_id res chain seq x y z
N MET A 1 7.86 1.02 -18.71
CA MET A 1 7.24 0.21 -17.64
C MET A 1 8.25 0.14 -16.52
N ILE A 2 7.89 0.59 -15.31
CA ILE A 2 8.81 0.64 -14.17
C ILE A 2 8.34 -0.39 -13.14
N THR A 3 9.26 -1.21 -12.66
CA THR A 3 9.00 -2.17 -11.57
C THR A 3 9.76 -1.70 -10.35
N ILE A 4 9.08 -1.62 -9.21
CA ILE A 4 9.69 -1.22 -7.94
C ILE A 4 9.69 -2.44 -7.02
N VAL A 5 10.83 -2.67 -6.37
CA VAL A 5 11.02 -3.69 -5.36
C VAL A 5 11.30 -2.98 -4.04
N GLY A 6 10.39 -3.13 -3.09
CA GLY A 6 10.51 -2.60 -1.73
C GLY A 6 10.92 -3.68 -0.77
N ALA A 7 12.09 -3.55 -0.17
CA ALA A 7 12.48 -4.33 1.01
C ALA A 7 12.11 -3.56 2.29
N ARG A 8 12.40 -4.15 3.44
CA ARG A 8 12.30 -3.47 4.74
C ARG A 8 13.03 -2.13 4.72
N THR A 9 12.33 -1.06 5.07
CA THR A 9 12.92 0.28 5.27
C THR A 9 12.64 0.77 6.69
N VAL A 10 13.60 1.50 7.25
CA VAL A 10 13.53 1.99 8.65
C VAL A 10 13.27 3.48 8.74
N ASP A 11 13.69 4.25 7.73
CA ASP A 11 13.47 5.69 7.65
C ASP A 11 12.04 6.01 7.16
N GLU A 12 11.45 7.07 7.73
CA GLU A 12 10.05 7.39 7.47
C GLU A 12 9.79 7.86 6.04
N GLU A 13 10.73 8.57 5.43
CA GLU A 13 10.59 9.05 4.05
C GLU A 13 10.54 7.89 3.06
N SER A 14 11.43 6.89 3.19
CA SER A 14 11.41 5.71 2.32
C SER A 14 10.17 4.83 2.56
N VAL A 15 9.68 4.75 3.79
CA VAL A 15 8.43 4.05 4.12
C VAL A 15 7.24 4.74 3.42
N GLU A 16 7.14 6.07 3.49
CA GLU A 16 6.06 6.79 2.83
C GLU A 16 6.16 6.66 1.30
N PHE A 17 7.36 6.82 0.74
CA PHE A 17 7.60 6.63 -0.69
C PHE A 17 7.15 5.25 -1.17
N LEU A 18 7.52 4.18 -0.45
CA LEU A 18 7.11 2.81 -0.76
C LEU A 18 5.59 2.64 -0.66
N ARG A 19 5.00 3.17 0.41
CA ARG A 19 3.55 3.08 0.66
C ARG A 19 2.74 3.76 -0.43
N GLU A 20 3.15 4.95 -0.86
CA GLU A 20 2.51 5.68 -1.96
C GLU A 20 2.71 4.97 -3.31
N THR A 21 3.90 4.41 -3.50
CA THR A 21 4.30 3.73 -4.74
C THR A 21 3.56 2.42 -4.99
N VAL A 22 3.36 1.60 -3.96
CA VAL A 22 2.57 0.36 -4.05
C VAL A 22 1.13 0.67 -4.43
N GLY A 23 0.65 1.83 -3.96
CA GLY A 23 -0.62 2.43 -4.34
C GLY A 23 -1.64 2.46 -3.20
N THR A 24 -2.56 3.40 -3.33
CA THR A 24 -3.79 3.47 -2.53
C THR A 24 -4.94 2.84 -3.31
N SER A 25 -5.72 1.97 -2.67
CA SER A 25 -7.09 1.69 -3.14
C SER A 25 -7.97 2.84 -2.66
N PHE A 26 -8.68 3.48 -3.57
CA PHE A 26 -9.76 4.38 -3.20
C PHE A 26 -11.02 3.54 -3.10
N GLU A 27 -11.35 3.08 -1.90
CA GLU A 27 -12.69 2.53 -1.63
C GLU A 27 -13.63 3.70 -1.33
N GLN A 28 -14.58 3.95 -2.22
CA GLN A 28 -15.65 4.91 -1.97
C GLN A 28 -16.63 4.27 -0.99
N TYR A 29 -16.54 4.66 0.28
CA TYR A 29 -17.52 4.25 1.29
C TYR A 29 -18.75 5.15 1.20
N THR A 30 -19.90 4.60 0.82
CA THR A 30 -21.20 5.25 1.05
C THR A 30 -21.58 5.07 2.52
N ARG A 31 -21.31 6.08 3.36
CA ARG A 31 -21.77 6.07 4.76
C ARG A 31 -23.27 6.35 4.77
N ASN A 32 -24.08 5.30 4.91
CA ASN A 32 -25.51 5.46 5.17
C ASN A 32 -25.71 5.92 6.63
N LEU A 33 -25.74 7.24 6.85
CA LEU A 33 -26.17 7.83 8.12
C LEU A 33 -27.69 7.63 8.24
N GLY A 34 -28.10 6.63 9.03
CA GLY A 34 -29.50 6.44 9.35
C GLY A 34 -30.02 7.57 10.24
N ASN A 35 -30.57 8.63 9.65
CA ASN A 35 -31.77 9.33 10.14
C ASN A 35 -32.31 10.34 9.11
N ASP A 36 -33.48 10.02 8.56
CA ASP A 36 -34.59 10.83 8.02
C ASP A 36 -34.39 12.05 7.06
N ARG A 37 -33.20 12.56 6.75
CA ARG A 37 -33.03 13.60 5.70
C ARG A 37 -31.65 13.49 5.04
N MET A 38 -31.56 12.71 3.96
CA MET A 38 -30.27 12.24 3.42
C MET A 38 -29.67 13.21 2.38
N SER A 39 -28.71 14.05 2.81
CA SER A 39 -27.63 14.53 1.95
C SER A 39 -26.52 13.48 1.96
N SER A 40 -26.25 12.85 0.82
CA SER A 40 -25.15 11.90 0.66
C SER A 40 -23.82 12.67 0.63
N GLU A 41 -23.06 12.66 1.73
CA GLU A 41 -21.66 13.09 1.73
C GLU A 41 -20.76 11.91 1.37
N SER A 42 -20.05 12.02 0.25
CA SER A 42 -19.02 11.08 -0.18
C SER A 42 -17.70 11.42 0.53
N GLU A 43 -17.30 10.68 1.56
CA GLU A 43 -15.95 10.79 2.13
C GLU A 43 -14.98 9.93 1.28
N GLU A 44 -14.10 10.57 0.49
CA GLU A 44 -12.97 9.87 -0.13
C GLU A 44 -11.87 9.62 0.92
N LYS A 45 -11.86 8.42 1.52
CA LYS A 45 -10.73 7.99 2.36
C LYS A 45 -9.68 7.33 1.49
N LYS A 46 -8.45 7.87 1.50
CA LYS A 46 -7.28 7.21 0.94
C LYS A 46 -6.95 5.99 1.80
N GLU A 47 -7.21 4.80 1.30
CA GLU A 47 -6.77 3.56 1.94
C GLU A 47 -5.50 3.07 1.26
N TYR A 48 -4.43 2.98 2.05
CA TYR A 48 -3.16 2.45 1.60
C TYR A 48 -3.20 0.93 1.71
N GLN A 49 -2.65 0.24 0.69
CA GLN A 49 -2.59 -1.22 0.67
C GLN A 49 -1.73 -1.81 1.79
N PHE A 50 -0.79 -1.02 2.32
CA PHE A 50 0.05 -1.38 3.46
C PHE A 50 -0.01 -0.27 4.51
N ALA A 51 -0.06 -0.65 5.79
CA ALA A 51 0.22 0.27 6.87
C ALA A 51 1.72 0.57 6.91
N LYS A 52 2.10 1.73 7.48
CA LYS A 52 3.51 2.07 7.70
C LYS A 52 4.25 1.02 8.55
N GLY A 53 3.53 0.40 9.49
CA GLY A 53 4.06 -0.67 10.34
C GLY A 53 4.44 -1.92 9.55
N ASP A 54 3.66 -2.28 8.53
CA ASP A 54 3.88 -3.49 7.75
C ASP A 54 5.22 -3.41 7.00
N LEU A 55 5.48 -2.28 6.33
CA LEU A 55 6.72 -2.04 5.57
C LEU A 55 7.98 -2.00 6.46
N ARG A 56 7.83 -1.60 7.73
CA ARG A 56 8.92 -1.57 8.72
C ARG A 56 9.24 -2.94 9.32
N ASN A 57 8.31 -3.89 9.17
CA ASN A 57 8.35 -5.19 9.83
C ASN A 57 8.58 -6.37 8.88
N PHE A 58 8.95 -6.12 7.63
CA PHE A 58 9.34 -7.20 6.70
C PHE A 58 10.47 -8.03 7.30
N ASP A 59 10.29 -9.35 7.26
CA ASP A 59 11.32 -10.30 7.67
C ASP A 59 12.54 -10.21 6.75
N PRO A 60 13.72 -10.70 7.18
CA PRO A 60 14.86 -10.86 6.29
C PRO A 60 14.47 -11.63 5.02
N GLY A 61 14.71 -11.00 3.87
CA GLY A 61 14.35 -11.52 2.56
C GLY A 61 12.92 -11.22 2.11
N GLU A 62 12.01 -10.71 2.93
CA GLU A 62 10.70 -10.27 2.43
C GLU A 62 10.80 -8.98 1.60
N ALA A 63 10.00 -8.93 0.54
CA ALA A 63 9.89 -7.75 -0.32
C ALA A 63 8.51 -7.64 -0.96
N VAL A 64 8.11 -6.43 -1.32
CA VAL A 64 6.95 -6.14 -2.15
C VAL A 64 7.40 -5.72 -3.54
N ILE A 65 6.77 -6.26 -4.58
CA ILE A 65 7.07 -5.95 -5.97
C ILE A 65 5.84 -5.31 -6.61
N CYS A 66 6.00 -4.11 -7.13
CA CYS A 66 4.90 -3.33 -7.71
C CYS A 66 5.23 -2.96 -9.16
N ARG A 67 4.27 -3.15 -10.06
CA ARG A 67 4.36 -2.66 -11.44
C ARG A 67 3.69 -1.30 -11.53
N GLN A 68 4.46 -0.27 -11.87
CA GLN A 68 3.91 1.04 -12.20
C GLN A 68 3.41 1.08 -13.67
N GLY A 69 2.15 1.49 -13.87
CA GLY A 69 1.54 1.65 -15.20
C GLY A 69 0.11 1.10 -15.30
N LYS A 70 -0.40 0.91 -16.53
CA LYS A 70 -1.68 0.22 -16.78
C LYS A 70 -1.56 -1.25 -16.36
N GLY A 71 -2.48 -1.73 -15.52
CA GLY A 71 -2.40 -3.05 -14.88
C GLY A 71 -1.76 -3.01 -13.50
N LYS A 72 -2.14 -2.02 -12.68
CA LYS A 72 -1.67 -1.82 -11.30
C LYS A 72 -1.89 -3.10 -10.49
N GLY A 73 -0.80 -3.65 -10.00
CA GLY A 73 -0.81 -4.83 -9.16
C GLY A 73 0.49 -4.89 -8.38
N TRP A 74 0.39 -5.43 -7.18
CA TRP A 74 1.53 -5.71 -6.33
C TRP A 74 1.52 -7.20 -5.96
N VAL A 75 2.70 -7.72 -5.67
CA VAL A 75 2.87 -9.06 -5.10
C VAL A 75 3.83 -8.97 -3.93
N GLN A 76 3.51 -9.62 -2.82
CA GLN A 76 4.46 -9.86 -1.74
C GLN A 76 5.23 -11.14 -2.07
N GLY A 77 6.56 -11.08 -1.93
CA GLY A 77 7.46 -12.18 -2.26
C GLY A 77 8.63 -12.24 -1.30
N ARG A 78 9.50 -13.22 -1.52
CA ARG A 78 10.71 -13.43 -0.73
C ARG A 78 11.92 -13.53 -1.65
N ILE A 79 12.90 -12.65 -1.43
CA ILE A 79 14.23 -12.65 -2.02
C ILE A 79 15.04 -13.72 -1.30
N GLN A 80 15.65 -14.62 -2.07
CA GLN A 80 16.55 -15.62 -1.53
C GLN A 80 17.79 -14.94 -0.97
N MET A 81 18.01 -15.11 0.34
CA MET A 81 19.24 -14.65 1.00
C MET A 81 20.38 -15.58 0.60
N LEU A 82 21.55 -15.01 0.31
CA LEU A 82 22.76 -15.81 0.15
C LEU A 82 23.15 -16.36 1.53
N ASN A 83 23.43 -17.66 1.61
CA ASN A 83 23.93 -18.27 2.84
C ASN A 83 25.28 -17.61 3.16
N GLN A 84 25.39 -17.03 4.36
CA GLN A 84 26.64 -16.52 4.91
C GLN A 84 27.45 -17.65 5.55
#